data_AF-A0ABD7VK12-F1
#
_entry.id   AF-A0ABD7VK12-F1
#
_cell.length_a   1.000
_cell.length_b   1.000
_cell.length_c   1.000
_cell.angle_alpha   90.00
_cell.angle_beta   90.00
_cell.angle_gamma   90.00
#
_symmetry.space_group_name_H-M   'P 1'
#
loop_
_entity.id
_entity.type
_entity.pdbx_description
1 polymer ?
#
loop_
_entity_poly.entity_id
_entity_poly.type
_entity_poly.pdbx_seq_one_letter_code
_entity_poly.pdbx_strand_id
1 'polypeptide(L)' 'MTIQAETLVQLAEALQERGMTLVSDVHFTRAPYRHNHLWICTVE' A
#
# COMPACT_ATOMS: atom_id res chain seq x y z
N MET A 1 11.45 -10.29 14.65
CA MET A 1 11.43 -8.83 14.36
C MET A 1 9.97 -8.46 14.13
N THR A 2 9.51 -7.36 14.71
CA THR A 2 8.11 -6.93 14.64
C THR A 2 8.09 -5.45 14.29
N ILE A 3 7.30 -5.07 13.28
CA ILE A 3 7.02 -3.68 12.94
C ILE A 3 5.53 -3.47 13.23
N GLN A 4 5.18 -2.39 13.91
CA GLN A 4 3.79 -1.95 14.07
C GLN A 4 3.56 -0.77 13.13
N ALA A 5 2.49 -0.87 12.34
CA ALA A 5 2.04 0.15 11.40
C ALA A 5 0.52 0.00 11.25
N GLU A 6 -0.20 1.11 11.18
CA GLU A 6 -1.65 1.16 10.99
C GLU A 6 -2.01 1.25 9.50
N THR A 7 -1.06 1.65 8.65
CA THR A 7 -1.23 1.76 7.18
C THR A 7 -0.06 1.11 6.43
N LEU A 8 -0.29 0.76 5.16
CA LEU A 8 0.77 0.26 4.27
C LEU A 8 1.87 1.30 4.04
N VAL A 9 1.53 2.60 4.05
CA VAL A 9 2.49 3.71 3.93
C VAL A 9 3.46 3.72 5.11
N GLN A 10 2.95 3.70 6.35
CA GLN A 10 3.77 3.62 7.56
C GLN A 10 4.66 2.36 7.58
N LEU A 11 4.17 1.23 7.05
CA LEU A 11 4.96 0.01 6.93
C LEU A 11 6.08 0.16 5.90
N ALA A 12 5.82 0.77 4.74
CA ALA A 12 6.81 1.02 3.71
C ALA A 12 7.90 1.99 4.18
N GLU A 13 7.52 3.11 4.80
CA GLU A 13 8.42 4.06 5.45
C GLU A 13 9.31 3.35 6.50
N ALA A 14 8.69 2.56 7.38
CA ALA A 14 9.39 1.85 8.43
C ALA A 14 10.32 0.72 7.94
N LEU A 15 10.10 0.19 6.74
CA LEU A 15 10.98 -0.76 6.07
C LEU A 15 12.14 -0.01 5.37
N GLN A 16 11.86 1.13 4.73
CA GLN A 16 12.84 1.94 4.00
C GLN A 16 13.89 2.56 4.93
N GLU A 17 13.48 3.10 6.09
CA GLU A 17 14.41 3.57 7.14
C GLU A 17 15.41 2.50 7.60
N ARG A 18 15.03 1.22 7.49
CA ARG A 18 15.83 0.07 7.91
C ARG A 18 16.38 -0.71 6.72
N GLY A 19 16.61 0.01 5.60
CA GLY A 19 17.46 -0.41 4.48
C GLY A 19 16.78 -1.24 3.39
N MET A 20 15.47 -1.48 3.49
CA MET A 20 14.72 -2.20 2.47
C MET A 20 14.49 -1.32 1.23
N THR A 21 14.61 -1.89 0.04
CA THR A 21 14.24 -1.22 -1.22
C THR A 21 12.76 -1.49 -1.52
N LEU A 22 11.99 -0.45 -1.84
CA LEU A 22 10.65 -0.60 -2.38
C LEU A 22 10.74 -1.20 -3.79
N VAL A 23 10.10 -2.35 -4.00
CA VAL A 23 10.14 -3.08 -5.29
C VAL A 23 8.97 -2.68 -6.20
N SER A 24 7.85 -2.28 -5.62
CA SER A 24 6.63 -1.79 -6.29
C SER A 24 5.75 -1.06 -5.28
N ASP A 25 5.03 -0.02 -5.69
CA ASP A 25 4.01 0.64 -4.87
C ASP A 25 2.63 0.00 -5.10
N VAL A 26 1.71 0.11 -4.14
CA VAL A 26 0.42 -0.61 -4.14
C VAL A 26 -0.74 0.32 -3.80
N HIS A 27 -1.43 0.78 -4.83
CA HIS A 27 -2.50 1.78 -4.75
C HIS A 27 -3.89 1.13 -4.75
N PHE A 28 -4.60 1.22 -3.62
CA PHE A 28 -6.00 0.80 -3.49
C PHE A 28 -6.96 1.96 -3.79
N THR A 29 -7.53 1.99 -4.99
CA THR A 29 -8.52 2.99 -5.40
C THR A 29 -9.93 2.40 -5.39
N ARG A 30 -10.91 3.16 -4.87
CA ARG A 30 -12.31 2.77 -4.95
C ARG A 30 -12.83 3.04 -6.37
N ALA A 31 -13.33 2.02 -7.06
CA ALA A 31 -13.83 2.16 -8.41
C ALA A 31 -14.99 3.19 -8.47
N PRO A 32 -15.14 3.96 -9.57
CA PRO A 32 -16.26 4.90 -9.72
C PRO A 32 -17.60 4.21 -9.46
N TYR A 33 -18.50 4.87 -8.71
CA TYR A 33 -19.73 4.31 -8.11
C TYR A 33 -20.50 3.31 -9.01
N ARG A 34 -20.58 3.61 -10.32
CA ARG A 34 -21.17 2.78 -11.38
C ARG A 34 -20.60 1.36 -11.56
N HIS A 35 -19.54 0.99 -10.83
CA HIS A 35 -18.93 -0.35 -10.85
C HIS A 35 -19.08 -1.07 -9.49
N ASN A 36 -20.31 -1.19 -8.97
CA ASN A 36 -20.66 -1.99 -7.78
C ASN A 36 -19.75 -1.84 -6.54
N HIS A 37 -19.20 -0.64 -6.30
CA HIS A 37 -18.25 -0.36 -5.21
C HIS A 37 -16.99 -1.24 -5.17
N LEU A 38 -16.57 -1.80 -6.32
CA LEU A 38 -15.33 -2.56 -6.42
C LEU A 38 -14.13 -1.72 -5.95
N TRP A 39 -13.11 -2.40 -5.42
CA TRP A 39 -11.79 -1.83 -5.18
C TRP A 39 -10.83 -2.29 -6.26
N ILE A 40 -10.06 -1.36 -6.81
CA ILE A 40 -9.02 -1.60 -7.80
C ILE A 40 -7.69 -1.50 -7.06
N CYS A 41 -6.90 -2.57 -7.12
CA CYS A 41 -5.51 -2.59 -6.66
C CYS A 41 -4.62 -2.38 -7.89
N THR A 42 -3.91 -1.26 -7.95
CA THR A 42 -2.85 -1.01 -8.93
C THR A 42 -1.50 -1.32 -8.27
N VAL A 43 -0.61 -1.96 -9.02
CA VAL A 43 0.79 -2.17 -8.63
C VAL A 43 1.66 -1.47 -9.67
N GLU A 44 2.56 -0.60 -9.22
CA GLU A 44 3.44 0.24 -10.06
C GLU A 44 4.92 0.02 -9.70
#